data_AF-A0A8S3T513-F1
#
_entry.id   AF-A0A8S3T513-F1
#
_cell.length_a   1.000
_cell.length_b   1.000
_cell.length_c   1.000
_cell.angle_alpha   90.00
_cell.angle_beta   90.00
_cell.angle_gamma   90.00
#
_symmetry.space_group_name_H-M   'P 1'
#
loop_
_entity.id
_entity.type
_entity.pdbx_description
1 polymer ?
#
loop_
_entity_poly.entity_id
_entity_poly.type
_entity_poly.pdbx_seq_one_letter_code
_entity_poly.pdbx_strand_id
1 'polypeptide(L)'
;MGDFNIVFLKPLPSKWSSYITTYGLHQMVVDPTRVTSTSVTLIDHIYSTNPTSLINVIVPSYAPGDHYPVSCTVNKFAKLIKDKSDSHFEIKYRNFKTFNDEMFLQDLSNQPFDIIQEINDPNEAMDMWYYLLVNVLDKHAPVVTRRVKNKYQPEWYTNEIGKSKFQRDYFHKKKDTENYKKI
;
A
#
# COMPACT_ATOMS: atom_id res chain seq x y z
N MET A 1 7.46 -20.65 4.18
CA MET A 1 7.56 -22.03 4.66
C MET A 1 7.79 -22.91 3.45
N GLY A 2 8.77 -23.79 3.48
CA GLY A 2 9.05 -24.71 2.40
C GLY A 2 10.43 -25.37 2.53
N ASP A 3 10.71 -26.28 1.62
CA ASP A 3 12.04 -26.88 1.45
C ASP A 3 12.93 -25.93 0.64
N PHE A 4 14.03 -25.48 1.24
CA PHE A 4 14.98 -24.58 0.59
C PHE A 4 16.23 -25.30 0.11
N ASN A 5 16.42 -26.58 0.47
CA ASN A 5 17.67 -27.32 0.23
C ASN A 5 18.93 -26.57 0.72
N ILE A 6 18.78 -25.71 1.73
CA ILE A 6 19.86 -24.94 2.37
C ILE A 6 19.96 -25.40 3.81
N VAL A 7 21.11 -25.96 4.19
CA VAL A 7 21.35 -26.43 5.56
C VAL A 7 21.57 -25.24 6.48
N PHE A 8 20.58 -24.94 7.33
CA PHE A 8 20.62 -23.78 8.22
C PHE A 8 21.72 -23.85 9.29
N LEU A 9 22.17 -25.07 9.64
CA LEU A 9 23.27 -25.30 10.59
C LEU A 9 24.67 -25.02 9.99
N LYS A 10 24.76 -24.65 8.71
CA LYS A 10 26.00 -24.28 8.03
C LYS A 10 26.01 -22.79 7.69
N PRO A 11 27.18 -22.17 7.44
CA PRO A 11 27.23 -20.81 6.91
C PRO A 11 26.31 -20.65 5.70
N LEU A 12 25.36 -19.72 5.81
CA LEU A 12 24.39 -19.47 4.77
C LEU A 12 25.05 -18.84 3.53
N PRO A 13 24.56 -19.13 2.32
CA PRO A 13 25.01 -18.44 1.11
C PRO A 13 24.88 -16.92 1.26
N SER A 14 25.88 -16.15 0.84
CA SER A 14 25.91 -14.68 1.01
C SER A 14 24.65 -13.99 0.48
N LYS A 15 24.17 -14.42 -0.68
CA LYS A 15 22.91 -13.94 -1.28
C LYS A 15 21.71 -14.21 -0.38
N TRP A 16 21.63 -15.40 0.24
CA TRP A 16 20.53 -15.77 1.13
C TRP A 16 20.56 -14.94 2.42
N SER A 17 21.73 -14.80 3.04
CA SER A 17 21.93 -13.94 4.21
C SER A 17 21.54 -12.49 3.93
N SER A 18 21.84 -11.99 2.73
CA SER A 18 21.44 -10.64 2.33
C SER A 18 19.93 -10.48 2.28
N TYR A 19 19.18 -11.44 1.72
CA TYR A 19 17.72 -11.40 1.71
C TYR A 19 17.12 -11.47 3.10
N ILE A 20 17.63 -12.36 3.95
CA ILE A 20 17.19 -12.47 5.34
C ILE A 20 17.31 -11.12 6.05
N THR A 21 18.46 -10.46 5.89
CA THR A 21 18.76 -9.18 6.54
C THR A 21 17.93 -8.03 5.95
N THR A 22 17.94 -7.88 4.62
CA THR A 22 17.26 -6.79 3.90
C THR A 22 15.75 -6.77 4.16
N TYR A 23 15.13 -7.94 4.27
CA TYR A 23 13.69 -8.05 4.50
C TYR A 23 13.32 -8.28 5.97
N GLY A 24 14.29 -8.25 6.90
CA GLY A 24 14.05 -8.47 8.33
C GLY A 24 13.40 -9.82 8.63
N LEU A 25 13.82 -10.88 7.93
CA LEU A 25 13.28 -12.22 8.09
C LEU A 25 13.99 -12.94 9.24
N HIS A 26 13.22 -13.66 10.05
CA HIS A 26 13.72 -14.54 11.08
C HIS A 26 13.36 -15.98 10.74
N GLN A 27 14.34 -16.87 10.69
CA GLN A 27 14.10 -18.31 10.59
C GLN A 27 13.57 -18.79 11.95
N MET A 28 12.50 -19.60 11.93
CA MET A 28 11.73 -19.97 13.11
C MET A 28 11.80 -21.47 13.49
N VAL A 29 12.43 -22.31 12.67
CA VAL A 29 12.53 -23.76 12.86
C VAL A 29 13.85 -24.07 13.56
N VAL A 30 13.81 -24.79 14.68
CA VAL A 30 15.02 -25.11 15.46
C VAL A 30 15.42 -26.57 15.27
N ASP A 31 14.44 -27.47 15.18
CA ASP A 31 14.67 -28.91 15.10
C ASP A 31 15.04 -29.36 13.68
N PRO A 32 15.78 -30.49 13.54
CA PRO A 32 16.08 -31.08 12.24
C PRO A 32 14.81 -31.48 11.48
N THR A 33 14.75 -31.15 10.20
CA THR A 33 13.59 -31.42 9.35
C THR A 33 13.83 -32.57 8.37
N ARG A 34 15.09 -32.99 8.20
CA ARG A 34 15.44 -34.18 7.42
C ARG A 34 16.46 -35.04 8.17
N VAL A 35 16.09 -36.29 8.41
CA VAL A 35 16.88 -37.29 9.11
C VAL A 35 17.00 -38.56 8.27
N THR A 36 18.23 -38.89 7.90
CA THR A 36 18.58 -40.15 7.21
C THR A 36 19.40 -41.04 8.15
N SER A 37 19.76 -42.25 7.70
CA SER A 37 20.66 -43.13 8.44
C SER A 37 22.06 -42.55 8.69
N THR A 38 22.47 -41.54 7.91
CA THR A 38 23.82 -40.98 7.91
C THR A 38 23.88 -39.48 8.19
N SER A 39 22.74 -38.78 8.20
CA SER A 39 22.71 -37.32 8.30
C SER A 39 21.48 -36.78 9.01
N VAL A 40 21.64 -35.64 9.68
CA VAL A 40 20.60 -34.89 10.37
C VAL A 40 20.73 -33.44 9.93
N THR A 41 19.73 -32.90 9.24
CA THR A 41 19.78 -31.57 8.62
C THR A 41 18.49 -30.78 8.79
N LEU A 42 18.62 -29.46 8.77
CA LEU A 42 17.52 -28.50 8.79
C LEU A 42 17.48 -27.77 7.45
N ILE A 43 16.58 -28.19 6.56
CA ILE A 43 16.46 -27.64 5.20
C ILE A 43 15.06 -27.12 4.87
N ASP A 44 14.06 -27.49 5.68
CA ASP A 44 12.71 -26.95 5.62
C ASP A 44 12.61 -25.75 6.56
N HIS A 45 12.43 -24.55 6.01
CA HIS A 45 12.50 -23.32 6.80
C HIS A 45 11.12 -22.66 6.90
N ILE A 46 10.86 -22.01 8.04
CA ILE A 46 9.81 -21.02 8.19
C ILE A 46 10.49 -19.68 8.45
N TYR A 47 10.21 -18.69 7.61
CA TYR A 47 10.66 -17.31 7.81
C TYR A 47 9.48 -16.42 8.22
N SER A 48 9.71 -15.51 9.17
CA SER A 48 8.73 -14.50 9.59
C SER A 48 9.39 -13.15 9.80
N THR A 49 8.73 -12.07 9.37
CA THR A 49 9.10 -10.69 9.73
C THR A 49 8.59 -10.28 11.12
N ASN A 50 7.72 -11.09 11.71
CA ASN A 50 7.21 -10.90 13.07
C ASN A 50 7.21 -12.23 13.81
N PRO A 51 8.31 -12.61 14.49
CA PRO A 51 8.41 -13.85 15.25
C PRO A 51 7.26 -14.06 16.24
N THR A 52 6.78 -12.98 16.89
CA THR A 52 5.69 -13.03 17.89
C THR A 52 4.33 -13.43 17.29
N SER A 53 4.18 -13.37 15.97
CA SER A 53 2.97 -13.83 15.29
C SER A 53 2.89 -15.35 15.15
N LEU A 54 3.97 -16.08 15.41
CA LEU A 54 3.99 -17.53 15.46
C LEU A 54 4.00 -17.96 16.92
N ILE A 55 2.94 -18.65 17.33
CA ILE A 55 2.74 -19.10 18.71
C ILE A 55 3.67 -20.26 19.01
N ASN A 56 3.67 -21.26 18.13
CA ASN A 56 4.47 -22.47 18.25
C ASN A 56 4.97 -22.88 16.86
N VAL A 57 6.22 -23.33 16.80
CA VAL A 57 6.79 -24.04 15.64
C VAL A 57 7.22 -25.41 16.14
N ILE A 58 6.77 -26.46 15.47
CA ILE A 58 7.01 -27.84 15.86
C ILE A 58 7.49 -28.66 14.66
N VAL A 59 8.38 -29.60 14.92
CA VAL A 59 8.84 -30.59 13.95
C VAL A 59 8.61 -31.98 14.55
N PRO A 60 7.44 -32.60 14.32
CA PRO A 60 7.17 -33.93 14.81
C PRO A 60 8.15 -34.95 14.23
N SER A 61 8.85 -35.68 15.10
CA SER A 61 9.88 -36.67 14.72
C SER A 61 9.27 -38.01 14.27
N TYR A 62 8.22 -37.96 13.46
CA TYR A 62 7.61 -39.13 12.84
C TYR A 62 7.21 -38.80 11.40
N ALA A 63 7.68 -39.61 10.46
CA ALA A 63 7.31 -39.50 9.05
C ALA A 63 7.55 -40.83 8.33
N PRO A 64 6.79 -41.12 7.26
CA PRO A 64 7.04 -42.29 6.40
C PRO A 64 8.30 -42.15 5.53
N GLY A 65 8.92 -40.98 5.47
CA GLY A 65 10.15 -40.70 4.71
C GLY A 65 11.24 -40.08 5.57
N ASP A 66 12.31 -39.60 4.92
CA ASP A 66 13.45 -38.94 5.58
C ASP A 66 13.17 -37.48 5.96
N HIS A 67 12.08 -36.88 5.49
CA HIS A 67 11.63 -35.56 5.92
C HIS A 67 10.59 -35.63 7.04
N TYR A 68 10.87 -34.94 8.15
CA TYR A 68 9.88 -34.67 9.18
C TYR A 68 8.98 -33.50 8.78
N PRO A 69 7.66 -33.59 9.07
CA PRO A 69 6.75 -32.49 8.82
C PRO A 69 7.15 -31.27 9.67
N VAL A 70 7.03 -30.09 9.09
CA VAL A 70 7.15 -28.82 9.84
C VAL A 70 5.75 -28.25 10.00
N SER A 71 5.40 -27.82 11.20
CA SER A 71 4.11 -27.18 11.47
C SER A 71 4.31 -25.93 12.33
N CYS A 72 3.42 -24.96 12.16
CA CYS A 72 3.39 -23.79 13.02
C CYS A 72 1.95 -23.35 13.30
N THR A 73 1.75 -22.75 14.47
CA THR A 73 0.49 -22.12 14.85
C THR A 73 0.64 -20.62 14.70
N VAL A 74 -0.20 -20.01 13.85
CA VAL A 74 -0.18 -18.57 13.59
C VAL A 74 -1.19 -17.85 14.48
N ASN A 75 -0.72 -16.88 15.27
CA ASN A 75 -1.59 -15.96 15.98
C ASN A 75 -2.24 -14.98 14.99
N LYS A 76 -3.47 -15.27 14.57
CA LYS A 76 -4.24 -14.37 13.71
C LYS A 76 -4.56 -13.03 14.39
N PHE A 77 -4.58 -12.97 15.72
CA PHE A 77 -4.82 -11.74 16.48
C PHE A 77 -3.59 -10.84 16.57
N ALA A 78 -2.37 -11.37 16.42
CA ALA A 78 -1.17 -10.54 16.29
C ALA A 78 -1.21 -9.62 15.05
N LYS A 79 -1.92 -10.03 13.98
CA LYS A 79 -2.23 -9.16 12.83
C LYS A 79 -3.33 -8.13 13.10
N LEU A 80 -4.19 -8.37 14.08
CA LEU A 80 -5.31 -7.48 14.44
C LEU A 80 -4.88 -6.32 15.35
N ILE A 81 -3.71 -6.43 15.98
CA ILE A 81 -3.06 -5.33 16.74
C ILE A 81 -2.37 -4.34 15.77
N LYS A 82 -2.35 -4.61 14.46
CA LYS A 82 -2.12 -3.56 13.47
C LYS A 82 -3.39 -2.72 13.42
N ASP A 83 -3.43 -1.68 14.24
CA ASP A 83 -4.46 -0.65 14.34
C ASP A 83 -5.66 -0.91 13.43
N LYS A 84 -6.60 -1.71 13.92
CA LYS A 84 -8.00 -1.58 13.50
C LYS A 84 -8.53 -0.26 14.07
N SER A 85 -7.85 0.85 13.80
CA SER A 85 -8.62 2.05 13.66
C SER A 85 -9.39 1.83 12.35
N ASP A 86 -10.64 1.37 12.49
CA ASP A 86 -11.69 1.61 11.49
C ASP A 86 -11.95 3.14 11.34
N SER A 87 -10.97 3.98 11.71
CA SER A 87 -10.93 5.39 11.49
C SER A 87 -10.75 5.59 10.00
N HIS A 88 -11.86 5.67 9.31
CA HIS A 88 -11.83 6.31 8.02
C HIS A 88 -11.44 7.77 8.23
N PHE A 89 -10.63 8.26 7.30
CA PHE A 89 -10.26 9.66 7.26
C PHE A 89 -11.23 10.40 6.36
N GLU A 90 -11.55 11.63 6.71
CA GLU A 90 -12.18 12.55 5.79
C GLU A 90 -11.10 13.43 5.17
N ILE A 91 -11.10 13.50 3.84
CA ILE A 91 -10.26 14.44 3.09
C ILE A 91 -11.17 15.45 2.41
N LYS A 92 -10.71 16.72 2.38
CA LYS A 92 -11.36 17.80 1.65
C LYS A 92 -10.47 18.20 0.47
N TYR A 93 -11.06 18.32 -0.71
CA TYR A 93 -10.35 18.74 -1.92
C TYR A 93 -11.32 19.40 -2.91
N ARG A 94 -10.80 20.19 -3.86
CA ARG A 94 -11.61 20.76 -4.95
C ARG A 94 -11.86 19.72 -6.04
N ASN A 95 -13.12 19.53 -6.42
CA ASN A 95 -13.50 18.53 -7.41
C ASN A 95 -13.41 19.10 -8.83
N PHE A 96 -12.37 18.72 -9.58
CA PHE A 96 -12.15 19.14 -10.96
C PHE A 96 -12.74 18.18 -12.01
N LYS A 97 -13.53 17.17 -11.61
CA LYS A 97 -14.00 16.11 -12.54
C LYS A 97 -14.79 16.65 -13.74
N THR A 98 -15.51 17.75 -13.55
CA THR A 98 -16.34 18.40 -14.59
C THR A 98 -15.92 19.85 -14.80
N PHE A 99 -14.68 20.20 -14.44
CA PHE A 99 -14.17 21.56 -14.61
C PHE A 99 -14.06 21.90 -16.08
N ASN A 100 -14.54 23.07 -16.46
CA ASN A 100 -14.44 23.61 -17.81
C ASN A 100 -13.68 24.93 -17.76
N ASP A 101 -12.47 24.92 -18.31
CA ASP A 101 -11.53 26.04 -18.29
C ASP A 101 -12.14 27.30 -18.94
N GLU A 102 -12.83 27.15 -20.07
CA GLU A 102 -13.41 28.27 -20.83
C GLU A 102 -14.53 28.95 -20.03
N MET A 103 -15.45 28.18 -19.46
CA MET A 103 -16.54 28.71 -18.64
C MET A 103 -16.03 29.34 -17.34
N PHE A 104 -15.00 28.75 -16.73
CA PHE A 104 -14.35 29.31 -15.55
C PHE A 104 -13.73 30.67 -15.84
N LEU A 105 -12.95 30.78 -16.92
CA LEU A 105 -12.33 32.05 -17.32
C LEU A 105 -13.37 33.11 -17.67
N GLN A 106 -14.46 32.72 -18.35
CA GLN A 106 -15.57 33.62 -18.65
C GLN A 106 -16.21 34.16 -17.35
N ASP A 107 -16.60 33.29 -16.42
CA ASP A 107 -17.23 33.72 -15.16
C ASP A 107 -16.28 34.54 -14.28
N LEU A 108 -14.99 34.24 -14.33
CA LEU A 108 -13.95 35.00 -13.62
C LEU A 108 -13.81 36.40 -14.22
N SER A 109 -13.75 36.53 -15.55
CA SER A 109 -13.68 37.83 -16.22
C SER A 109 -14.91 38.70 -16.00
N ASN A 110 -16.06 38.09 -15.70
CA ASN A 110 -17.32 38.78 -15.40
C ASN A 110 -17.44 39.21 -13.93
N GLN A 111 -16.46 38.89 -13.06
CA GLN A 111 -16.49 39.36 -11.68
C GLN A 111 -16.19 40.86 -11.62
N PRO A 112 -16.88 41.61 -10.74
CA PRO A 112 -16.70 43.05 -10.61
C PRO A 112 -15.44 43.39 -9.80
N PHE A 113 -14.25 43.01 -10.27
CA PHE A 113 -13.00 43.26 -9.55
C PHE A 113 -12.70 44.76 -9.33
N ASP A 114 -13.27 45.63 -10.15
CA ASP A 114 -13.06 47.08 -10.04
C ASP A 114 -13.51 47.65 -8.69
N ILE A 115 -14.51 47.03 -8.02
CA ILE A 115 -14.99 47.47 -6.70
C ILE A 115 -13.90 47.41 -5.63
N ILE A 116 -12.88 46.58 -5.82
CA ILE A 116 -11.77 46.42 -4.87
C ILE A 116 -10.94 47.70 -4.80
N GLN A 117 -10.84 48.45 -5.90
CA GLN A 117 -10.07 49.70 -5.96
C GLN A 117 -10.71 50.82 -5.14
N GLU A 118 -11.99 50.70 -4.81
CA GLU A 118 -12.73 51.66 -4.01
C GLU A 118 -12.60 51.40 -2.49
N ILE A 119 -11.99 50.27 -2.09
CA ILE A 119 -11.85 49.87 -0.70
C ILE A 119 -10.55 50.45 -0.12
N ASN A 120 -10.69 51.28 0.93
CA ASN A 120 -9.54 51.94 1.56
C ASN A 120 -8.76 51.01 2.51
N ASP A 121 -9.43 50.07 3.17
CA ASP A 121 -8.75 49.13 4.07
C ASP A 121 -8.16 47.95 3.27
N PRO A 122 -6.83 47.70 3.35
CA PRO A 122 -6.20 46.64 2.59
C PRO A 122 -6.67 45.22 2.95
N ASN A 123 -7.10 44.99 4.19
CA ASN A 123 -7.61 43.69 4.61
C ASN A 123 -9.00 43.46 4.01
N GLU A 124 -9.89 44.47 4.08
CA GLU A 124 -11.20 44.40 3.44
C GLU A 124 -11.10 44.21 1.92
N ALA A 125 -10.13 44.89 1.27
CA ALA A 125 -9.86 44.72 -0.15
C ALA A 125 -9.43 43.29 -0.50
N MET A 126 -8.56 42.71 0.33
CA MET A 126 -8.10 41.32 0.19
C MET A 126 -9.25 40.32 0.39
N ASP A 127 -10.10 40.54 1.39
CA ASP A 127 -11.26 39.69 1.67
C ASP A 127 -12.26 39.72 0.51
N MET A 128 -12.52 40.91 -0.06
CA MET A 128 -13.38 41.05 -1.23
C MET A 128 -12.82 40.32 -2.45
N TRP A 129 -11.51 40.48 -2.72
CA TRP A 129 -10.85 39.76 -3.81
C TRP A 129 -10.98 38.25 -3.65
N TYR A 130 -10.72 37.74 -2.45
CA TYR A 130 -10.82 36.32 -2.14
C TYR A 130 -12.25 35.80 -2.31
N TYR A 131 -13.24 36.58 -1.85
CA TYR A 131 -14.66 36.26 -2.01
C TYR A 131 -15.06 36.11 -3.49
N LEU A 132 -14.71 37.07 -4.35
CA LEU A 132 -15.02 37.02 -5.77
C LEU A 132 -14.38 35.80 -6.45
N LEU A 133 -13.10 35.54 -6.16
CA LEU A 133 -12.39 34.39 -6.72
C LEU A 133 -12.97 33.05 -6.24
N VAL A 134 -13.21 32.91 -4.93
CA VAL A 134 -13.70 31.65 -4.36
C VAL A 134 -15.10 31.32 -4.83
N ASN A 135 -15.97 32.31 -5.03
CA ASN A 135 -17.31 32.06 -5.57
C ASN A 135 -17.26 31.41 -6.96
N VAL A 136 -16.39 31.90 -7.84
CA VAL A 136 -16.19 31.31 -9.16
C VAL A 136 -15.57 29.91 -9.03
N LEU A 137 -14.57 29.74 -8.15
CA LEU A 137 -13.97 28.44 -7.90
C LEU A 137 -14.96 27.42 -7.32
N ASP A 138 -15.87 27.82 -6.43
CA ASP A 138 -16.87 26.93 -5.84
C ASP A 138 -17.96 26.54 -6.84
N LYS A 139 -18.28 27.43 -7.79
CA LYS A 139 -19.17 27.12 -8.93
C LYS A 139 -18.57 26.05 -9.85
N HIS A 140 -17.28 26.15 -10.19
CA HIS A 140 -16.64 25.30 -11.20
C HIS A 140 -15.87 24.10 -10.65
N ALA A 141 -15.30 24.23 -9.46
CA ALA A 141 -14.50 23.22 -8.77
C ALA A 141 -14.83 23.18 -7.27
N PRO A 142 -16.08 22.79 -6.91
CA PRO A 142 -16.55 22.82 -5.53
C PRO A 142 -15.67 22.00 -4.59
N VAL A 143 -15.53 22.46 -3.35
CA VAL A 143 -14.87 21.69 -2.30
C VAL A 143 -15.78 20.53 -1.91
N VAL A 144 -15.27 19.31 -2.04
CA VAL A 144 -15.97 18.08 -1.64
C VAL A 144 -15.24 17.40 -0.49
N THR A 145 -16.00 16.72 0.35
CA THR A 145 -15.47 15.87 1.42
C THR A 145 -15.62 14.42 1.01
N ARG A 146 -14.57 13.62 1.17
CA ARG A 146 -14.60 12.19 0.85
C ARG A 146 -14.01 11.36 1.98
N ARG A 147 -14.71 10.29 2.32
CA ARG A 147 -14.24 9.26 3.25
C ARG A 147 -13.23 8.35 2.54
N VAL A 148 -12.02 8.26 3.07
CA VAL A 148 -10.93 7.40 2.57
C VAL A 148 -10.43 6.48 3.67
N LYS A 149 -9.94 5.31 3.27
CA LYS A 149 -9.40 4.32 4.21
C LYS A 149 -8.02 4.72 4.75
N ASN A 150 -7.19 5.28 3.87
CA ASN A 150 -5.85 5.75 4.21
C ASN A 150 -5.75 7.23 3.83
N LYS A 151 -5.20 8.06 4.72
CA LYS A 151 -4.98 9.48 4.45
C LYS A 151 -3.87 9.72 3.42
N TYR A 152 -2.85 8.86 3.42
CA TYR A 152 -1.67 8.98 2.57
C TYR A 152 -1.52 7.75 1.67
N GLN A 153 -1.00 7.98 0.47
CA GLN A 153 -0.63 6.93 -0.46
C GLN A 153 0.67 6.27 0.03
N PRO A 154 0.77 4.92 0.05
CA PRO A 154 1.99 4.26 0.48
C PRO A 154 3.13 4.49 -0.52
N GLU A 155 4.36 4.59 -0.02
CA GLU A 155 5.55 4.97 -0.82
C GLU A 155 5.83 4.05 -2.02
N TRP A 156 5.52 2.76 -1.90
CA TRP A 156 5.69 1.80 -2.98
C TRP A 156 4.69 1.99 -4.13
N TYR A 157 3.57 2.70 -3.90
CA TYR A 157 2.56 2.91 -4.93
C TYR A 157 2.91 4.15 -5.75
N THR A 158 3.47 3.94 -6.92
CA THR A 158 3.90 5.01 -7.83
C THR A 158 2.80 5.39 -8.83
N ASN A 159 2.98 6.53 -9.50
CA ASN A 159 2.10 6.94 -10.60
C ASN A 159 2.10 5.94 -11.75
N GLU A 160 3.22 5.24 -11.99
CA GLU A 160 3.32 4.19 -13.00
C GLU A 160 2.43 3.00 -12.66
N ILE A 161 2.47 2.51 -11.42
CA ILE A 161 1.58 1.44 -10.94
C ILE A 161 0.11 1.86 -11.11
N GLY A 162 -0.20 3.12 -10.78
CA GLY A 162 -1.54 3.69 -10.99
C GLY A 162 -1.98 3.67 -12.46
N LYS A 163 -1.10 4.08 -13.39
CA LYS A 163 -1.37 4.08 -14.84
C LYS A 163 -1.56 2.66 -15.37
N SER A 164 -0.67 1.72 -15.02
CA SER A 164 -0.79 0.32 -15.46
C SER A 164 -2.10 -0.31 -14.99
N LYS A 165 -2.52 -0.03 -13.75
CA LYS A 165 -3.82 -0.48 -13.24
C LYS A 165 -4.99 0.07 -14.07
N PHE A 166 -4.96 1.38 -14.40
CA PHE A 166 -6.00 1.99 -15.23
C PHE A 166 -6.05 1.40 -16.64
N GLN A 167 -4.89 1.23 -17.30
CA GLN A 167 -4.81 0.63 -18.63
C GLN A 167 -5.34 -0.81 -18.65
N ARG A 168 -4.98 -1.60 -17.63
CA ARG A 168 -5.49 -2.96 -17.45
C ARG A 168 -7.02 -2.96 -17.35
N ASP A 169 -7.58 -2.12 -16.49
CA ASP A 169 -9.03 -2.04 -16.28
C ASP A 169 -9.76 -1.53 -17.54
N TYR A 170 -9.13 -0.63 -18.30
CA TYR A 170 -9.62 -0.17 -19.61
C TYR A 170 -9.71 -1.30 -20.64
N PHE A 171 -8.62 -2.06 -20.85
CA PHE A 171 -8.62 -3.18 -21.80
C PHE A 171 -9.57 -4.29 -21.38
N HIS A 172 -9.65 -4.58 -20.08
CA HIS A 172 -10.63 -5.51 -19.54
C HIS A 172 -12.07 -5.09 -19.87
N LYS A 173 -12.42 -3.82 -19.65
CA LYS A 173 -13.75 -3.28 -19.98
C LYS A 173 -14.05 -3.32 -21.49
N LYS A 174 -13.02 -3.17 -22.33
CA LYS A 174 -13.11 -3.29 -23.79
C LYS A 174 -13.09 -4.74 -24.31
N LYS A 175 -12.88 -5.73 -23.44
CA LYS A 175 -12.68 -7.15 -23.79
C LYS A 175 -11.49 -7.38 -24.75
N ASP A 176 -10.51 -6.47 -24.73
CA ASP A 176 -9.27 -6.59 -25.51
C ASP A 176 -8.25 -7.43 -24.73
N THR A 177 -8.36 -8.75 -24.93
CA THR A 177 -7.53 -9.72 -24.20
C THR A 177 -6.07 -9.72 -24.62
N GLU A 178 -5.75 -9.24 -25.83
CA GLU A 178 -4.37 -9.24 -26.32
C GLU A 178 -3.55 -8.16 -25.63
N ASN A 179 -4.09 -6.94 -25.55
CA ASN A 179 -3.42 -5.84 -24.86
C ASN A 179 -3.50 -5.98 -23.33
N TYR A 180 -4.56 -6.59 -22.80
CA TYR A 180 -4.67 -6.89 -21.36
C TYR A 180 -3.51 -7.76 -20.86
N LYS A 181 -3.06 -8.75 -21.65
CA LYS A 181 -1.97 -9.67 -21.26
C LYS A 181 -0.57 -9.05 -21.31
N LYS A 182 -0.43 -7.87 -21.92
CA LYS A 182 0.85 -7.16 -22.09
C LYS A 182 1.14 -6.18 -20.93
N ILE A 183 0.19 -5.99 -20.02
CA ILE A 183 0.31 -5.16 -18.80
C ILE A 183 0.59 -6.04 -17.61
#